data_AF-A0A1F9C6I4-F1
#
_entry.id   AF-A0A1F9C6I4-F1
#
_cell.length_a   1.000
_cell.length_b   1.000
_cell.length_c   1.000
_cell.angle_alpha   90.00
_cell.angle_beta   90.00
_cell.angle_gamma   90.00
#
_symmetry.space_group_name_H-M   'P 1'
#
loop_
_entity.id
_entity.type
_entity.pdbx_description
1 polymer ?
#
loop_
_entity_poly.entity_id
_entity_poly.type
_entity_poly.pdbx_seq_one_letter_code
_entity_poly.pdbx_strand_id
1 'polypeptide(L)'
;MHERFIRDGSSVRLGNLASNLLRLNKWILMRHNDEAIVDLMREIAWLMEWSGDVASVELADMQREICRWRRSWPIEQTRHILALRASRMSNRILEWSGLL
;
A
#
# COMPACT_ATOMS: atom_id res chain seq x y z
N MET A 1 -4.13 10.33 -13.17
CA MET A 1 -3.74 9.12 -12.42
C MET A 1 -4.95 8.24 -12.13
N HIS A 2 -5.96 8.76 -11.41
CA HIS A 2 -7.21 8.07 -11.11
C HIS A 2 -7.91 7.45 -12.35
N GLU A 3 -8.16 8.24 -13.39
CA GLU A 3 -8.84 7.76 -14.61
C GLU A 3 -8.09 6.63 -15.32
N ARG A 4 -6.76 6.63 -15.26
CA ARG A 4 -5.95 5.55 -15.81
C ARG A 4 -6.05 4.31 -14.95
N PHE A 5 -6.01 4.46 -13.63
CA PHE A 5 -6.13 3.35 -12.69
C PHE A 5 -7.49 2.64 -12.81
N ILE A 6 -8.60 3.38 -12.85
CA ILE A 6 -9.95 2.78 -12.92
C ILE A 6 -10.20 2.02 -14.23
N ARG A 7 -9.52 2.36 -15.32
CA ARG A 7 -9.64 1.63 -16.61
C ARG A 7 -9.10 0.20 -16.54
N ASP A 8 -8.18 -0.07 -15.62
CA ASP A 8 -7.64 -1.42 -15.44
C ASP A 8 -8.66 -2.30 -14.72
N GLY A 9 -8.69 -3.59 -15.07
CA GLY A 9 -9.49 -4.59 -14.37
C GLY A 9 -9.06 -4.73 -12.90
N SER A 10 -9.99 -5.15 -12.03
CA SER A 10 -9.78 -5.27 -10.58
C SER A 10 -8.52 -6.07 -10.21
N SER A 11 -8.28 -7.20 -10.87
CA SER A 11 -7.08 -8.02 -10.70
C SER A 11 -5.78 -7.23 -10.95
N VAL A 12 -5.69 -6.50 -12.06
CA VAL A 12 -4.52 -5.69 -12.40
C VAL A 12 -4.32 -4.56 -11.39
N ARG A 13 -5.40 -3.89 -10.99
CA ARG A 13 -5.35 -2.83 -9.97
C ARG A 13 -4.82 -3.32 -8.63
N LEU A 14 -5.30 -4.47 -8.16
CA LEU A 14 -4.83 -5.10 -6.93
C LEU A 14 -3.38 -5.57 -7.06
N GLY A 15 -2.97 -6.14 -8.19
CA GLY A 15 -1.57 -6.50 -8.46
C GLY A 15 -0.63 -5.29 -8.37
N ASN A 16 -1.03 -4.17 -8.97
CA ASN A 16 -0.28 -2.91 -8.90
C ASN A 16 -0.22 -2.36 -7.45
N LEU A 17 -1.32 -2.43 -6.71
CA LEU A 17 -1.36 -2.05 -5.30
C LEU A 17 -0.42 -2.92 -4.44
N ALA A 18 -0.42 -4.23 -4.65
CA ALA A 18 0.51 -5.14 -3.99
C ALA A 18 1.97 -4.76 -4.29
N SER A 19 2.30 -4.49 -5.56
CA SER A 19 3.64 -4.04 -5.97
C SER A 19 4.07 -2.74 -5.27
N ASN A 20 3.16 -1.77 -5.13
CA ASN A 20 3.44 -0.53 -4.40
C ASN A 20 3.67 -0.75 -2.89
N LEU A 21 2.92 -1.65 -2.26
CA LEU A 21 3.15 -2.05 -0.86
C LEU A 21 4.49 -2.78 -0.67
N LEU A 22 4.88 -3.63 -1.63
CA LEU A 22 6.20 -4.27 -1.61
C LEU A 22 7.32 -3.24 -1.80
N ARG A 23 7.11 -2.24 -2.66
CA ARG A 23 8.04 -1.11 -2.81
C ARG A 23 8.17 -0.34 -1.50
N LEU A 24 7.06 -0.08 -0.80
CA LEU A 24 7.07 0.58 0.51
C LEU A 24 7.89 -0.22 1.53
N ASN A 25 7.70 -1.54 1.62
CA ASN A 25 8.54 -2.42 2.45
C ASN A 25 10.04 -2.21 2.15
N LYS A 26 10.44 -2.30 0.87
CA LYS A 26 11.84 -2.15 0.46
C LYS A 26 12.39 -0.76 0.81
N TRP A 27 11.64 0.30 0.52
CA TRP A 27 12.06 1.67 0.79
C TRP A 27 12.24 1.96 2.28
N ILE A 28 11.35 1.42 3.12
CA ILE A 28 11.49 1.54 4.58
C ILE A 28 12.77 0.83 5.06
N LEU A 29 13.02 -0.41 4.61
CA LEU A 29 14.21 -1.19 5.00
C LEU A 29 15.51 -0.54 4.52
N MET A 30 15.51 0.03 3.32
CA MET A 30 16.66 0.70 2.73
C MET A 30 16.86 2.14 3.22
N ARG A 31 16.02 2.62 4.15
CA ARG A 31 16.05 4.01 4.64
C ARG A 31 16.04 5.03 3.49
N HIS A 32 15.16 4.81 2.51
CA HIS A 32 14.93 5.78 1.44
C HIS A 32 14.50 7.14 2.03
N ASN A 33 14.66 8.21 1.26
CA ASN A 33 14.18 9.56 1.60
C ASN A 33 12.74 9.53 2.18
N ASP A 34 12.56 10.14 3.35
CA ASP A 34 11.32 10.06 4.14
C ASP A 34 10.13 10.76 3.45
N GLU A 35 10.37 11.84 2.69
CA GLU A 35 9.32 12.53 1.92
C GLU A 35 8.78 11.61 0.82
N ALA A 36 9.67 10.94 0.08
CA ALA A 36 9.26 9.97 -0.94
C ALA A 36 8.48 8.79 -0.35
N ILE A 37 8.83 8.34 0.87
CA ILE A 37 8.07 7.30 1.59
C ILE A 37 6.66 7.81 1.94
N VAL A 38 6.54 9.04 2.43
CA VAL A 38 5.25 9.68 2.75
C VAL A 38 4.37 9.82 1.50
N ASP A 39 4.95 10.18 0.37
CA ASP A 39 4.24 10.29 -0.91
C ASP A 39 3.79 8.91 -1.43
N LEU A 40 4.64 7.89 -1.32
CA LEU A 40 4.25 6.52 -1.67
C LEU A 40 3.10 6.01 -0.78
N MET A 41 3.12 6.31 0.53
CA MET A 41 2.01 5.99 1.43
C MET A 41 0.72 6.73 1.03
N ARG A 42 0.81 7.99 0.59
CA ARG A 42 -0.34 8.74 0.04
C ARG A 42 -0.91 8.05 -1.19
N GLU A 43 -0.05 7.68 -2.13
CA GLU A 43 -0.45 6.99 -3.35
C GLU A 43 -1.16 5.67 -3.02
N ILE A 44 -0.56 4.82 -2.19
CA ILE A 44 -1.14 3.54 -1.75
C ILE A 44 -2.54 3.76 -1.16
N ALA A 45 -2.72 4.76 -0.28
CA ALA A 45 -4.01 5.04 0.32
C ALA A 45 -5.09 5.44 -0.71
N TRP A 46 -4.71 6.16 -1.78
CA TRP A 46 -5.61 6.48 -2.88
C TRP A 46 -5.94 5.26 -3.73
N LEU A 47 -4.96 4.42 -4.04
CA LEU A 47 -5.20 3.19 -4.79
C LEU A 47 -6.13 2.22 -4.04
N MET A 48 -6.03 2.16 -2.72
CA MET A 48 -6.96 1.43 -1.86
C MET A 48 -8.38 2.02 -1.92
N GLU A 49 -8.52 3.35 -1.81
CA GLU A 49 -9.82 4.05 -1.94
C GLU A 49 -10.48 3.75 -3.29
N TRP A 50 -9.70 3.84 -4.36
CA TRP A 50 -10.19 3.65 -5.73
C TRP A 50 -10.44 2.18 -6.09
N SER A 51 -10.01 1.25 -5.24
CA SER A 51 -10.36 -0.17 -5.34
C SER A 51 -11.64 -0.50 -4.57
N GLY A 52 -12.50 0.51 -4.33
CA GLY A 52 -13.72 0.39 -3.54
C GLY A 52 -14.77 -0.58 -4.10
N ASP A 53 -14.69 -0.95 -5.37
CA ASP A 53 -15.51 -2.03 -5.97
C ASP A 53 -15.07 -3.44 -5.52
N VAL A 54 -13.85 -3.56 -4.98
CA VAL A 54 -13.34 -4.75 -4.28
C VAL A 54 -13.25 -4.49 -2.76
N ALA A 55 -13.98 -3.50 -2.26
CA ALA A 55 -13.92 -3.09 -0.86
C ALA A 55 -14.24 -4.25 0.08
N SER A 56 -13.21 -4.71 0.78
CA SER A 56 -13.33 -5.52 1.97
C SER A 56 -13.09 -4.64 3.20
N VAL A 57 -13.67 -5.02 4.33
CA VAL A 57 -13.36 -4.40 5.64
C VAL A 57 -11.85 -4.41 5.88
N GLU A 58 -11.20 -5.51 5.48
CA GLU A 58 -9.75 -5.68 5.60
C GLU A 58 -8.97 -4.64 4.76
N LEU A 59 -9.38 -4.33 3.52
CA LEU A 59 -8.73 -3.30 2.70
C LEU A 59 -8.89 -1.89 3.31
N ALA A 60 -10.07 -1.59 3.84
CA ALA A 60 -10.32 -0.31 4.53
C ALA A 60 -9.46 -0.17 5.80
N ASP A 61 -9.26 -1.26 6.55
CA ASP A 61 -8.38 -1.26 7.71
C ASP A 61 -6.90 -1.06 7.33
N MET A 62 -6.44 -1.71 6.26
CA MET A 62 -5.10 -1.47 5.71
C MET A 62 -4.91 -0.01 5.31
N GLN A 63 -5.89 0.60 4.66
CA GLN A 63 -5.85 2.01 4.26
C GLN A 63 -5.75 2.93 5.49
N ARG A 64 -6.52 2.66 6.56
CA ARG A 64 -6.45 3.42 7.81
C ARG A 64 -5.08 3.30 8.47
N GLU A 65 -4.49 2.11 8.48
CA GLU A 65 -3.12 1.88 8.97
C GLU A 65 -2.11 2.72 8.19
N ILE A 66 -2.10 2.65 6.86
CA ILE A 66 -1.20 3.44 6.00
C ILE A 66 -1.37 4.94 6.26
N CYS A 67 -2.62 5.42 6.37
CA CYS A 67 -2.92 6.82 6.68
C CYS A 67 -2.42 7.25 8.07
N ARG A 68 -2.38 6.34 9.05
CA ARG A 68 -1.81 6.61 10.38
C ARG A 68 -0.30 6.66 10.32
N TRP A 69 0.35 5.70 9.64
CA TRP A 69 1.80 5.70 9.47
C TRP A 69 2.27 6.97 8.80
N ARG A 70 1.62 7.39 7.70
CA ARG A 70 1.95 8.61 6.98
C ARG A 70 1.89 9.87 7.86
N ARG A 71 0.93 9.95 8.78
CA ARG A 71 0.78 11.10 9.69
C ARG A 71 1.85 11.16 10.77
N SER A 72 2.43 10.03 11.12
CA SER A 72 3.40 9.90 12.20
C SER A 72 4.82 9.61 11.69
N TRP A 73 5.01 9.56 10.37
CA TRP A 73 6.30 9.24 9.76
C TRP A 73 7.31 10.40 9.95
N PRO A 74 8.60 10.11 10.22
CA PRO A 74 9.20 8.80 10.45
C PRO A 74 8.99 8.27 11.88
N ILE A 75 8.84 6.94 12.01
CA ILE A 75 8.80 6.26 13.31
C ILE A 75 9.99 5.31 13.41
N GLU A 76 11.10 5.83 13.92
CA GLU A 76 12.41 5.19 13.81
C GLU A 76 12.47 3.81 14.48
N GLN A 77 11.90 3.71 15.68
CA GLN A 77 11.92 2.50 16.49
C GLN A 77 11.10 1.37 15.86
N THR A 78 10.12 1.68 15.02
CA THR A 78 9.18 0.71 14.46
C THR A 78 9.33 0.50 12.96
N ARG A 79 10.32 1.12 12.28
CA ARG A 79 10.49 0.99 10.81
C ARG A 79 10.45 -0.47 10.34
N HIS A 80 11.17 -1.37 11.02
CA HIS A 80 11.22 -2.79 10.66
C HIS A 80 9.85 -3.49 10.78
N ILE A 81 9.04 -3.14 11.79
CA ILE A 81 7.68 -3.66 11.98
C ILE A 81 6.76 -3.16 10.86
N LEU A 82 6.86 -1.87 10.52
CA LEU A 82 6.05 -1.26 9.46
C LEU A 82 6.40 -1.85 8.09
N ALA A 83 7.69 -2.10 7.83
CA ALA A 83 8.13 -2.80 6.63
C ALA A 83 7.52 -4.22 6.55
N LEU A 84 7.60 -5.00 7.62
CA LEU A 84 7.00 -6.34 7.66
C LEU A 84 5.49 -6.28 7.42
N ARG A 85 4.79 -5.32 8.02
CA ARG A 85 3.35 -5.15 7.83
C ARG A 85 3.01 -4.77 6.38
N ALA A 86 3.78 -3.89 5.74
CA ALA A 86 3.62 -3.57 4.32
C ALA A 86 3.81 -4.80 3.41
N SER A 87 4.79 -5.66 3.71
CA SER A 87 4.98 -6.92 2.97
C SER A 87 3.80 -7.89 3.17
N ARG A 88 3.25 -8.00 4.38
CA ARG A 88 2.05 -8.82 4.64
C ARG A 88 0.82 -8.29 3.90
N MET A 89 0.60 -6.97 3.90
CA MET A 89 -0.48 -6.35 3.12
C MET A 89 -0.30 -6.62 1.62
N SER A 90 0.93 -6.52 1.10
CA SER A 90 1.25 -6.84 -0.29
C SER A 90 0.85 -8.27 -0.64
N ASN A 91 1.29 -9.26 0.15
CA ASN A 91 0.98 -10.66 -0.12
C ASN A 91 -0.53 -10.91 -0.10
N ARG A 92 -1.22 -10.33 0.88
CA ARG A 92 -2.68 -10.47 1.02
C ARG A 92 -3.45 -9.88 -0.16
N ILE A 93 -3.06 -8.70 -0.62
CA ILE A 93 -3.69 -8.06 -1.78
C ILE A 93 -3.34 -8.80 -3.09
N LEU A 94 -2.16 -9.39 -3.17
CA LEU A 94 -1.77 -10.22 -4.31
C LEU A 94 -2.57 -11.53 -4.36
N GLU A 95 -2.91 -12.14 -3.23
CA GLU A 95 -3.86 -13.27 -3.19
C GLU A 95 -5.23 -12.86 -3.74
N TRP A 96 -5.74 -11.69 -3.33
CA TRP A 96 -7.03 -11.18 -3.82
C TRP A 96 -7.04 -10.82 -5.31
N SER A 97 -5.87 -10.50 -5.88
CA SER A 97 -5.79 -10.19 -7.31
C SER A 97 -5.95 -11.44 -8.19
N GLY A 98 -5.72 -12.64 -7.64
CA GLY A 98 -5.74 -13.89 -8.41
C GLY A 98 -4.60 -14.02 -9.42
N LEU A 99 -3.51 -13.25 -9.26
CA LEU A 99 -2.31 -13.29 -10.12
C LEU A 99 -1.22 -14.25 -9.60
N LEU A 100 -1.55 -15.10 -8.62
CA LEU A 100 -0.68 -16.15 -8.05
C LEU A 100 -1.09 -17.54 -8.56
#